data_AF-A0A2S6MY97-F1
#
_entry.id   AF-A0A2S6MY97-F1
#
_cell.length_a   1.000
_cell.length_b   1.000
_cell.length_c   1.000
_cell.angle_alpha   90.00
_cell.angle_beta   90.00
_cell.angle_gamma   90.00
#
_symmetry.space_group_name_H-M   'P 1'
#
loop_
_entity.id
_entity.type
_entity.pdbx_description
1 polymer ?
#
loop_
_entity_poly.entity_id
_entity_poly.type
_entity_poly.pdbx_seq_one_letter_code
_entity_poly.pdbx_strand_id
1 'polypeptide(L)'
;MTRSWLHEPFVRSAADCVHLAEAADGPSPHPAGPDCVWGDALAVLDAAQLVARMVNLETASTTHDNPWPKSIHYRMHPDNVAVLTAARIDCCVLDRARAGLLETIATLHRAGIQIAGAGRDGHEAAVPGALDLQPMPIRYFRLNRPSAPDAAWLHDVLARESGSLGARIVPRGDNSFALTGGSACA
;
A
#
# COMPACT_ATOMS: atom_id res chain seq x y z
N MET A 1 22.80 3.96 11.99
CA MET A 1 22.73 3.04 10.83
C MET A 1 21.29 2.56 10.70
N THR A 2 20.56 3.10 9.73
CA THR A 2 19.17 2.75 9.38
C THR A 2 19.14 1.38 8.70
N ARG A 3 19.20 0.30 9.48
CA ARG A 3 19.41 -1.05 8.95
C ARG A 3 18.09 -1.65 8.46
N SER A 4 17.80 -1.61 7.16
CA SER A 4 16.71 -2.38 6.53
C SER A 4 17.15 -3.82 6.28
N TRP A 5 16.23 -4.78 6.31
CA TRP A 5 16.55 -6.19 6.04
C TRP A 5 15.38 -6.94 5.39
N LEU A 6 15.74 -8.00 4.69
CA LEU A 6 14.86 -8.97 4.04
C LEU A 6 15.17 -10.33 4.65
N HIS A 7 14.16 -11.09 5.04
CA HIS A 7 14.35 -12.49 5.44
C HIS A 7 13.40 -13.40 4.66
N GLU A 8 13.97 -14.17 3.74
CA GLU A 8 13.33 -15.26 3.03
C GLU A 8 14.32 -16.45 2.87
N PRO A 9 13.89 -17.63 2.39
CA PRO A 9 14.75 -18.81 2.34
C PRO A 9 16.04 -18.62 1.53
N PHE A 10 16.04 -17.73 0.53
CA PHE A 10 17.12 -17.54 -0.43
C PHE A 10 17.86 -16.21 -0.29
N VAL A 11 17.22 -15.18 0.26
CA VAL A 11 17.79 -13.84 0.44
C VAL A 11 17.62 -13.39 1.88
N ARG A 12 18.71 -12.92 2.48
CA ARG A 12 18.77 -12.49 3.89
C ARG A 12 19.09 -11.01 4.07
N SER A 13 19.26 -10.29 2.98
CA SER A 13 19.55 -8.86 2.97
C SER A 13 18.92 -8.20 1.75
N ALA A 14 18.27 -7.06 1.95
CA ALA A 14 17.78 -6.25 0.84
C ALA A 14 18.93 -5.73 -0.05
N ALA A 15 20.15 -5.63 0.50
CA ALA A 15 21.33 -5.26 -0.28
C ALA A 15 21.70 -6.33 -1.32
N ASP A 16 21.39 -7.61 -1.07
CA ASP A 16 21.64 -8.67 -2.05
C ASP A 16 20.76 -8.47 -3.29
N CYS A 17 19.51 -8.04 -3.11
CA CYS A 17 18.63 -7.68 -4.23
C CYS A 17 19.20 -6.51 -5.04
N VAL A 18 19.77 -5.49 -4.38
CA VAL A 18 20.40 -4.35 -5.06
C VAL A 18 21.61 -4.81 -5.85
N HIS A 19 22.52 -5.59 -5.25
CA HIS A 19 23.69 -6.10 -5.96
C HIS A 19 23.33 -6.98 -7.16
N LEU A 20 22.26 -7.79 -7.06
CA LEU A 20 21.77 -8.60 -8.17
C LEU A 20 21.24 -7.73 -9.31
N ALA A 21 20.48 -6.68 -8.99
CA ALA A 21 20.01 -5.72 -9.98
C ALA A 21 21.19 -4.99 -10.65
N GLU A 22 22.16 -4.51 -9.86
CA GLU A 22 23.33 -3.82 -10.39
C GLU A 22 24.23 -4.70 -11.25
N ALA A 23 24.33 -5.98 -10.92
CA ALA A 23 25.06 -6.96 -11.73
C ALA A 23 24.40 -7.20 -13.10
N ALA A 24 23.07 -7.09 -13.18
CA ALA A 24 22.32 -7.28 -14.42
C ALA A 24 22.27 -6.00 -15.27
N ASP A 25 22.04 -4.85 -14.64
CA ASP A 25 21.66 -3.61 -15.33
C ASP A 25 22.70 -2.48 -15.19
N GLY A 26 23.76 -2.69 -14.41
CA GLY A 26 24.78 -1.70 -14.09
C GLY A 26 24.54 -0.96 -12.77
N PRO A 27 25.50 -0.15 -12.31
CA PRO A 27 25.43 0.50 -10.99
C PRO A 27 24.23 1.44 -10.85
N SER A 28 23.60 1.41 -9.68
CA SER A 28 22.49 2.31 -9.34
C SER A 28 23.01 3.64 -8.78
N PRO A 29 22.26 4.74 -8.93
CA PRO A 29 22.61 6.02 -8.32
C PRO A 29 22.74 5.92 -6.80
N HIS A 30 23.83 6.45 -6.23
CA HIS A 30 24.05 6.48 -4.78
C HIS A 30 24.50 7.87 -4.28
N PRO A 31 23.88 8.44 -3.22
CA PRO A 31 22.74 7.89 -2.49
C PRO A 31 21.46 7.92 -3.33
N ALA A 32 20.67 6.86 -3.24
CA ALA A 32 19.39 6.79 -3.93
C ALA A 32 18.37 7.70 -3.24
N GLY A 33 17.67 8.52 -4.03
CA GLY A 33 16.57 9.35 -3.55
C GLY A 33 15.33 8.52 -3.17
N PRO A 34 14.38 9.09 -2.43
CA PRO A 34 13.14 8.38 -2.03
C PRO A 34 12.23 8.01 -3.23
N ASP A 35 12.45 8.64 -4.38
CA ASP A 35 11.76 8.39 -5.65
C ASP A 35 12.30 7.17 -6.41
N CYS A 36 13.51 6.68 -6.07
CA CYS A 36 14.22 5.68 -6.87
C CYS A 36 13.45 4.36 -7.02
N VAL A 37 12.64 4.00 -6.03
CA VAL A 37 11.89 2.72 -5.98
C VAL A 37 10.66 2.74 -6.88
N TRP A 38 10.24 3.94 -7.29
CA TRP A 38 9.12 4.14 -8.19
C TRP A 38 9.58 4.38 -9.63
N GLY A 39 10.67 5.13 -9.81
CA GLY A 39 11.22 5.46 -11.13
C GLY A 39 10.15 6.01 -12.07
N ASP A 40 10.06 5.42 -13.27
CA ASP A 40 9.10 5.81 -14.31
C ASP A 40 7.62 5.69 -13.88
N ALA A 41 7.32 4.91 -12.83
CA ALA A 41 5.96 4.78 -12.33
C ALA A 41 5.38 6.11 -11.85
N LEU A 42 6.20 7.03 -11.34
CA LEU A 42 5.74 8.35 -10.89
C LEU A 42 5.08 9.13 -12.04
N ALA A 43 5.69 9.12 -13.22
CA ALA A 43 5.15 9.80 -14.40
C ALA A 43 3.81 9.18 -14.85
N VAL A 44 3.69 7.86 -14.78
CA VAL A 44 2.43 7.15 -15.08
C VAL A 44 1.33 7.52 -14.08
N LEU A 45 1.66 7.52 -12.79
CA LEU A 45 0.72 7.88 -11.73
C LEU A 45 0.30 9.36 -11.79
N ASP A 46 1.19 10.25 -12.24
CA ASP A 46 0.91 11.68 -12.40
C ASP A 46 0.02 11.92 -13.64
N ALA A 47 0.33 11.28 -14.75
CA ALA A 47 -0.45 11.36 -15.98
C ALA A 47 -1.88 10.80 -15.81
N ALA A 48 -2.05 9.80 -14.93
CA ALA A 48 -3.37 9.23 -14.61
C ALA A 48 -4.28 10.17 -13.80
N GLN A 49 -3.76 11.30 -13.27
CA GLN A 49 -4.51 12.28 -12.48
C GLN A 49 -5.35 11.65 -11.35
N LEU A 50 -4.77 10.65 -10.67
CA LEU A 50 -5.42 9.96 -9.56
C LEU A 50 -5.61 10.94 -8.39
N VAL A 51 -6.84 11.04 -7.90
CA VAL A 51 -7.19 11.89 -6.74
C VAL A 51 -6.75 11.28 -5.41
N ALA A 52 -6.47 9.98 -5.38
CA ALA A 52 -5.90 9.26 -4.26
C ALA A 52 -5.06 8.07 -4.74
N ARG A 53 -4.00 7.72 -4.00
CA ARG A 53 -3.11 6.58 -4.26
C ARG A 53 -3.03 5.69 -3.03
N MET A 54 -3.30 4.42 -3.22
CA MET A 54 -3.26 3.43 -2.16
C MET A 54 -2.33 2.28 -2.52
N VAL A 55 -1.67 1.73 -1.51
CA VAL A 55 -0.79 0.56 -1.68
C VAL A 55 -1.04 -0.45 -0.57
N ASN A 56 -0.92 -1.73 -0.90
CA ASN A 56 -0.72 -2.75 0.12
C ASN A 56 0.73 -2.66 0.62
N LEU A 57 0.93 -2.24 1.86
CA LEU A 57 2.26 -2.09 2.43
C LEU A 57 2.64 -3.35 3.22
N GLU A 58 3.31 -4.28 2.56
CA GLU A 58 3.80 -5.52 3.18
C GLU A 58 5.10 -5.34 3.98
N THR A 59 5.77 -4.20 3.80
CA THR A 59 7.05 -3.87 4.43
C THR A 59 6.81 -3.16 5.75
N ALA A 60 7.18 -3.81 6.86
CA ALA A 60 7.10 -3.20 8.17
C ALA A 60 8.05 -2.00 8.26
N SER A 61 7.54 -0.86 8.74
CA SER A 61 8.32 0.36 8.95
C SER A 61 8.60 0.52 10.44
N THR A 62 9.69 -0.09 10.91
CA THR A 62 9.92 -0.28 12.35
C THR A 62 11.40 -0.43 12.65
N THR A 63 11.86 -0.04 13.85
CA THR A 63 13.19 -0.40 14.34
C THR A 63 13.23 -1.76 15.02
N HIS A 64 12.08 -2.41 15.24
CA HIS A 64 12.00 -3.73 15.87
C HIS A 64 12.70 -4.78 15.01
N ASP A 65 13.49 -5.64 15.66
CA ASP A 65 14.36 -6.61 14.98
C ASP A 65 13.82 -8.04 15.00
N ASN A 66 12.71 -8.29 15.71
CA ASN A 66 12.14 -9.62 15.79
C ASN A 66 11.13 -9.86 14.65
N PRO A 67 11.45 -10.68 13.64
CA PRO A 67 10.48 -11.05 12.62
C PRO A 67 9.32 -11.84 13.23
N TRP A 68 8.15 -11.72 12.61
CA TRP A 68 7.05 -12.64 12.87
C TRP A 68 7.39 -14.05 12.34
N PRO A 69 6.72 -15.15 12.69
CA PRO A 69 6.92 -16.42 11.99
C PRO A 69 6.15 -16.46 10.66
N LYS A 70 6.59 -15.72 9.62
CA LYS A 70 6.17 -15.91 8.21
C LYS A 70 7.35 -16.29 7.30
N SER A 71 7.06 -16.77 6.09
CA SER A 71 8.10 -17.24 5.15
C SER A 71 8.95 -16.11 4.58
N ILE A 72 8.36 -14.93 4.38
CA ILE A 72 9.01 -13.76 3.78
C ILE A 72 8.76 -12.53 4.65
N HIS A 73 9.83 -11.81 4.98
CA HIS A 73 9.77 -10.58 5.77
C HIS A 73 10.50 -9.43 5.10
N TYR A 74 9.79 -8.34 4.91
CA TYR A 74 10.36 -7.07 4.52
C TYR A 74 10.29 -6.11 5.70
N ARG A 75 11.42 -5.51 6.08
CA ARG A 75 11.47 -4.42 7.06
C ARG A 75 12.28 -3.26 6.50
N MET A 76 11.70 -2.07 6.54
CA MET A 76 12.41 -0.82 6.35
C MET A 76 12.53 -0.06 7.67
N HIS A 77 13.55 0.80 7.77
CA HIS A 77 13.65 1.75 8.87
C HIS A 77 12.58 2.86 8.73
N PRO A 78 12.01 3.38 9.82
CA PRO A 78 11.03 4.48 9.78
C PRO A 78 11.46 5.71 8.98
N ASP A 79 12.75 6.07 9.06
CA ASP A 79 13.33 7.19 8.30
C ASP A 79 13.19 7.04 6.77
N ASN A 80 12.91 5.84 6.27
CA ASN A 80 12.68 5.61 4.85
C ASN A 80 11.24 5.92 4.42
N VAL A 81 10.34 6.38 5.32
CA VAL A 81 8.93 6.68 4.99
C VAL A 81 8.77 7.68 3.85
N ALA A 82 9.80 8.51 3.61
CA ALA A 82 9.86 9.43 2.47
C ALA A 82 9.62 8.72 1.12
N VAL A 83 9.95 7.42 1.04
CA VAL A 83 9.65 6.57 -0.13
C VAL A 83 8.17 6.58 -0.49
N LEU A 84 7.27 6.52 0.50
CA LEU A 84 5.83 6.49 0.27
C LEU A 84 5.31 7.88 -0.12
N THR A 85 5.84 8.92 0.53
CA THR A 85 5.42 10.30 0.23
C THR A 85 5.93 10.77 -1.14
N ALA A 86 7.07 10.26 -1.62
CA ALA A 86 7.57 10.55 -2.97
C ALA A 86 6.58 10.11 -4.06
N ALA A 87 5.85 9.02 -3.83
CA ALA A 87 4.77 8.58 -4.70
C ALA A 87 3.39 9.16 -4.35
N ARG A 88 3.31 10.12 -3.43
CA ARG A 88 2.04 10.70 -2.93
C ARG A 88 1.04 9.62 -2.51
N ILE A 89 1.51 8.60 -1.80
CA ILE A 89 0.62 7.57 -1.25
C ILE A 89 -0.23 8.18 -0.14
N ASP A 90 -1.55 8.12 -0.29
CA ASP A 90 -2.52 8.66 0.66
C ASP A 90 -2.93 7.62 1.70
N CYS A 91 -2.93 6.34 1.34
CA CYS A 91 -3.33 5.26 2.25
C CYS A 91 -2.50 3.98 2.06
N CYS A 92 -2.10 3.38 3.19
CA CYS A 92 -1.52 2.05 3.22
C CYS A 92 -2.53 1.04 3.78
N VAL A 93 -2.80 0.00 3.01
CA VAL A 93 -3.50 -1.19 3.51
C VAL A 93 -2.46 -2.07 4.20
N LEU A 94 -2.71 -2.46 5.45
CA LEU A 94 -1.82 -3.28 6.27
C LEU A 94 -2.49 -4.61 6.63
N ASP A 95 -1.74 -5.71 6.55
CA ASP A 95 -2.24 -7.05 6.91
C ASP A 95 -1.87 -7.47 8.35
N ARG A 96 -2.86 -7.33 9.25
CA ARG A 96 -2.91 -7.75 10.66
C ARG A 96 -1.94 -7.08 11.65
N ALA A 97 -2.42 -6.93 12.88
CA ALA A 97 -1.66 -6.44 14.02
C ALA A 97 -0.61 -7.42 14.55
N ARG A 98 0.65 -6.95 14.65
CA ARG A 98 1.84 -7.75 15.01
C ARG A 98 2.90 -6.88 15.72
N ALA A 99 3.95 -7.51 16.25
CA ALA A 99 5.10 -6.80 16.80
C ALA A 99 5.72 -5.85 15.75
N GLY A 100 5.99 -4.60 16.12
CA GLY A 100 6.43 -3.54 15.20
C GLY A 100 5.30 -2.82 14.43
N LEU A 101 4.06 -3.33 14.45
CA LEU A 101 2.93 -2.66 13.79
C LEU A 101 2.68 -1.27 14.38
N LEU A 102 2.67 -1.12 15.70
CA LEU A 102 2.38 0.19 16.33
C LEU A 102 3.37 1.27 15.90
N GLU A 103 4.64 0.90 15.71
CA GLU A 103 5.66 1.80 15.18
C GLU A 103 5.45 2.10 13.70
N THR A 104 5.03 1.09 12.92
CA THR A 104 4.63 1.29 11.50
C THR A 104 3.46 2.27 11.42
N ILE A 105 2.40 2.06 12.21
CA ILE A 105 1.24 2.95 12.31
C ILE A 105 1.68 4.36 12.68
N ALA A 106 2.48 4.51 13.73
CA ALA A 106 2.97 5.82 14.15
C ALA A 106 3.84 6.51 13.08
N THR A 107 4.60 5.74 12.30
CA THR A 107 5.42 6.28 11.22
C THR A 107 4.59 6.75 10.05
N LEU A 108 3.57 5.98 9.64
CA LEU A 108 2.64 6.35 8.58
C LEU A 108 1.79 7.57 8.95
N HIS A 109 1.25 7.60 10.18
CA HIS A 109 0.49 8.74 10.67
C HIS A 109 1.33 10.03 10.73
N ARG A 110 2.60 9.95 11.18
CA ARG A 110 3.51 11.11 11.15
C ARG A 110 3.79 11.62 9.75
N ALA A 111 3.76 10.74 8.75
CA ALA A 111 3.90 11.10 7.34
C ALA A 111 2.59 11.59 6.69
N GLY A 112 1.48 11.64 7.44
CA GLY A 112 0.16 12.03 6.92
C GLY A 112 -0.52 10.95 6.07
N ILE A 113 -0.08 9.70 6.16
CA ILE A 113 -0.60 8.58 5.37
C ILE A 113 -1.67 7.86 6.19
N GLN A 114 -2.85 7.68 5.59
CA GLN A 114 -3.97 6.93 6.19
C GLN A 114 -3.67 5.43 6.22
N ILE A 115 -4.39 4.71 7.07
CA ILE A 115 -4.22 3.28 7.26
C ILE A 115 -5.57 2.58 7.14
N ALA A 116 -5.59 1.45 6.46
CA ALA A 116 -6.73 0.54 6.44
C ALA A 116 -6.28 -0.88 6.82
N GLY A 117 -7.13 -1.61 7.55
CA GLY A 117 -6.89 -3.01 7.92
C GLY A 117 -5.98 -3.24 9.14
N ALA A 118 -5.50 -2.17 9.79
CA ALA A 118 -4.72 -2.24 11.02
C ALA A 118 -4.96 -1.04 11.93
N GLY A 119 -4.81 -1.27 13.24
CA GLY A 119 -5.02 -0.27 14.29
C GLY A 119 -4.37 -0.73 15.60
N ARG A 120 -4.44 0.11 16.64
CA ARG A 120 -3.98 -0.20 17.99
C ARG A 120 -4.80 -1.31 18.64
N ASP A 121 -6.05 -1.46 18.20
CA ASP A 121 -6.97 -2.50 18.61
C ASP A 121 -7.84 -2.96 17.43
N GLY A 122 -8.69 -3.96 17.68
CA GLY A 122 -9.58 -4.52 16.67
C GLY A 122 -10.65 -3.53 16.18
N HIS A 123 -10.98 -2.51 16.97
CA HIS A 123 -11.94 -1.48 16.57
C HIS A 123 -11.29 -0.54 15.55
N GLU A 124 -10.12 0.02 15.86
CA GLU A 124 -9.37 0.88 14.94
C GLU A 124 -8.98 0.13 13.65
N ALA A 125 -8.62 -1.15 13.75
CA ALA A 125 -8.34 -1.98 12.57
C ALA A 125 -9.56 -2.25 11.67
N ALA A 126 -10.77 -2.20 12.25
CA ALA A 126 -12.03 -2.47 11.56
C ALA A 126 -12.70 -1.22 10.99
N VAL A 127 -12.21 -0.01 11.30
CA VAL A 127 -12.75 1.23 10.71
C VAL A 127 -12.40 1.27 9.22
N PRO A 128 -13.38 1.19 8.31
CA PRO A 128 -13.12 1.33 6.89
C PRO A 128 -12.76 2.79 6.62
N GLY A 129 -11.60 3.04 6.01
CA GLY A 129 -11.31 4.36 5.47
C GLY A 129 -12.39 4.75 4.47
N ALA A 130 -13.08 5.87 4.69
CA ALA A 130 -14.06 6.36 3.73
C ALA A 130 -13.29 6.95 2.53
N LEU A 131 -13.40 6.28 1.38
CA LEU A 131 -12.59 6.57 0.20
C LEU A 131 -13.48 6.54 -1.05
N ASP A 132 -13.28 7.50 -1.94
CA ASP A 132 -13.81 7.41 -3.30
C ASP A 132 -12.82 6.61 -4.16
N LEU A 133 -13.32 5.56 -4.80
CA LEU A 133 -12.58 4.60 -5.59
C LEU A 133 -12.84 4.84 -7.08
N GLN A 134 -11.78 5.14 -7.83
CA GLN A 134 -11.79 5.12 -9.28
C GLN A 134 -11.08 3.86 -9.77
N PRO A 135 -11.81 2.85 -10.28
CA PRO A 135 -11.16 1.64 -10.76
C PRO A 135 -10.48 1.90 -12.11
N MET A 136 -9.24 1.44 -12.26
CA MET A 136 -8.45 1.68 -13.47
C MET A 136 -7.88 0.34 -13.97
N PRO A 137 -8.51 -0.33 -14.96
CA PRO A 137 -7.96 -1.56 -15.52
C PRO A 137 -6.57 -1.34 -16.14
N ILE A 138 -5.64 -2.22 -15.77
CA ILE A 138 -4.33 -2.31 -16.42
C ILE A 138 -4.48 -3.19 -17.66
N ARG A 139 -4.32 -2.60 -18.84
CA ARG A 139 -4.24 -3.32 -20.13
C ARG A 139 -3.07 -2.78 -20.93
N TYR A 140 -2.29 -3.67 -21.54
CA TYR A 140 -1.09 -3.31 -22.30
C TYR A 140 -0.13 -2.41 -21.50
N PHE A 141 0.08 -2.71 -20.21
CA PHE A 141 0.90 -1.91 -19.28
C PHE A 141 0.48 -0.44 -19.17
N ARG A 142 -0.80 -0.12 -19.40
CA ARG A 142 -1.37 1.22 -19.23
C ARG A 142 -2.57 1.18 -18.29
N LEU A 143 -2.73 2.23 -17.51
CA LEU A 143 -3.96 2.51 -16.76
C LEU A 143 -5.00 3.03 -17.74
N ASN A 144 -6.16 2.38 -17.80
CA ASN A 144 -7.27 2.78 -18.66
C ASN A 144 -8.46 3.18 -17.80
N ARG A 145 -9.29 4.11 -18.29
CA ARG A 145 -10.58 4.36 -17.66
C ARG A 145 -11.51 3.15 -17.90
N PRO A 146 -12.29 2.76 -16.88
CA PRO A 146 -13.19 1.61 -16.96
C PRO A 146 -14.37 1.95 -17.86
N SER A 147 -14.79 0.98 -18.69
CA SER A 147 -16.09 1.07 -19.35
C SER A 147 -17.22 0.95 -18.32
N ALA A 148 -18.43 1.43 -18.64
CA ALA A 148 -19.56 1.30 -17.73
C ALA A 148 -19.87 -0.18 -17.35
N PRO A 149 -19.78 -1.16 -18.27
CA PRO A 149 -19.89 -2.58 -17.91
C PRO A 149 -18.78 -3.08 -16.96
N ASP A 150 -17.52 -2.70 -17.20
CA ASP A 150 -16.40 -3.11 -16.32
C ASP A 150 -16.56 -2.52 -14.91
N ALA A 151 -16.99 -1.26 -14.84
CA ALA A 151 -17.29 -0.59 -13.57
C ALA A 151 -18.43 -1.29 -12.83
N ALA A 152 -19.55 -1.58 -13.51
CA ALA A 152 -20.68 -2.29 -12.90
C ALA A 152 -20.28 -3.68 -12.39
N TRP A 153 -19.52 -4.45 -13.17
CA TRP A 153 -19.01 -5.74 -12.74
C TRP A 153 -18.15 -5.63 -11.47
N LEU A 154 -17.22 -4.67 -11.43
CA LEU A 154 -16.36 -4.49 -10.27
C LEU A 154 -17.14 -4.03 -9.04
N HIS A 155 -18.11 -3.14 -9.22
CA HIS A 155 -19.04 -2.76 -8.16
C HIS A 155 -19.70 -3.99 -7.54
N ASP A 156 -20.27 -4.88 -8.35
CA ASP A 156 -20.99 -6.05 -7.88
C ASP A 156 -20.09 -7.06 -7.17
N VAL A 157 -18.85 -7.21 -7.64
CA VAL A 157 -17.82 -8.00 -6.95
C VAL A 157 -17.51 -7.38 -5.61
N LEU A 158 -17.16 -6.09 -5.56
CA LEU A 158 -16.82 -5.41 -4.32
C LEU A 158 -18.00 -5.44 -3.33
N ALA A 159 -19.23 -5.14 -3.77
CA ALA A 159 -20.41 -5.17 -2.92
C ALA A 159 -20.66 -6.56 -2.32
N ARG A 160 -20.46 -7.63 -3.10
CA ARG A 160 -20.59 -9.01 -2.63
C ARG A 160 -19.53 -9.37 -1.59
N GLU A 161 -18.26 -9.10 -1.88
CA GLU A 161 -17.15 -9.48 -0.99
C GLU A 161 -17.07 -8.60 0.27
N SER A 162 -17.42 -7.32 0.15
CA SER A 162 -17.35 -6.33 1.26
C SER A 162 -18.53 -6.41 2.22
N GLY A 163 -19.67 -6.97 1.78
CA GLY A 163 -20.91 -6.95 2.56
C GLY A 163 -20.80 -7.67 3.91
N SER A 164 -20.03 -8.76 3.96
CA SER A 164 -19.75 -9.50 5.21
C SER A 164 -18.85 -8.73 6.18
N LEU A 165 -18.11 -7.75 5.68
CA LEU A 165 -17.19 -6.89 6.44
C LEU A 165 -17.85 -5.59 6.92
N GLY A 166 -19.17 -5.44 6.69
CA GLY A 166 -19.92 -4.24 7.07
C GLY A 166 -19.65 -3.04 6.17
N ALA A 167 -18.87 -3.17 5.10
CA ALA A 167 -18.59 -2.09 4.17
C ALA A 167 -19.66 -2.03 3.05
N ARG A 168 -20.02 -0.81 2.65
CA ARG A 168 -20.98 -0.55 1.56
C ARG A 168 -20.30 0.23 0.44
N ILE A 169 -20.49 -0.24 -0.78
CA ILE A 169 -20.06 0.40 -2.02
C ILE A 169 -21.23 1.22 -2.58
N VAL A 170 -21.02 2.50 -2.86
CA VAL A 170 -22.06 3.43 -3.35
C VAL A 170 -21.63 4.06 -4.67
N PRO A 171 -22.33 3.84 -5.79
CA PRO A 171 -21.99 4.46 -7.07
C PRO A 171 -22.10 5.99 -7.06
N ARG A 172 -21.22 6.70 -7.80
CA ARG A 172 -21.19 8.18 -7.90
C ARG A 172 -21.60 8.73 -9.27
N GLY A 173 -21.80 7.88 -10.29
CA GLY A 173 -22.34 8.25 -11.61
C GLY A 173 -21.31 8.45 -12.72
N ASP A 174 -20.01 8.43 -12.41
CA ASP A 174 -18.87 8.60 -13.33
C ASP A 174 -17.99 7.35 -13.43
N ASN A 175 -18.60 6.16 -13.26
CA ASN A 175 -17.91 4.88 -13.09
C ASN A 175 -17.00 4.79 -11.84
N SER A 176 -17.14 5.72 -10.89
CA SER A 176 -16.52 5.67 -9.56
C SER A 176 -17.51 5.20 -8.48
N PHE A 177 -16.97 4.77 -7.34
CA PHE A 177 -17.75 4.34 -6.18
C PHE A 177 -17.19 4.92 -4.89
N ALA A 178 -18.04 5.26 -3.93
CA ALA A 178 -17.63 5.50 -2.55
C ALA A 178 -17.64 4.20 -1.75
N LEU A 179 -16.59 3.99 -0.96
CA LEU A 179 -16.56 3.02 0.13
C LEU A 179 -17.02 3.72 1.41
N THR A 180 -18.08 3.20 2.03
CA THR A 180 -18.58 3.68 3.33
C THR A 180 -18.57 2.54 4.35
N GLY A 181 -18.13 2.82 5.56
CA GLY A 181 -18.28 1.87 6.66
C GLY A 181 -19.72 1.83 7.15
N GLY A 182 -20.30 0.65 7.24
CA GLY A 182 -21.50 0.42 8.01
C GLY A 182 -21.14 0.48 9.49
N SER A 183 -21.88 1.26 10.26
CA SER A 183 -21.84 1.20 11.72
C SER A 183 -22.03 -0.27 12.10
N ALA A 184 -21.05 -0.89 12.75
CA ALA A 184 -21.25 -2.18 13.38
C ALA A 184 -22.47 -2.02 14.32
N CYS A 185 -23.55 -2.75 14.06
CA CYS A 185 -24.58 -2.91 15.07
C CYS A 185 -23.90 -3.51 16.30
N ALA A 186 -24.17 -2.89 17.45
CA ALA A 186 -23.69 -3.26 18.78
C ALA A 186 -24.00 -4.72 19.12
#